data_AF-A0A8S4RBZ1-F1
#
_entry.id   AF-A0A8S4RBZ1-F1
#
_cell.length_a   1.000
_cell.length_b   1.000
_cell.length_c   1.000
_cell.angle_alpha   90.00
_cell.angle_beta   90.00
_cell.angle_gamma   90.00
#
_symmetry.space_group_name_H-M   'P 1'
#
loop_
_entity.id
_entity.type
_entity.pdbx_description
1 polymer ?
#
loop_
_entity_poly.entity_id
_entity_poly.type
_entity_poly.pdbx_seq_one_letter_code
_entity_poly.pdbx_strand_id
1 'polypeptide(L)'
;MPVLRYISLVASYETRGKKKWFEERCARIESLESGLRRLCGACEALATERRELATRAHDAARSIAAAAAADPHAPLSRALSHLSDLHEKIEHLRNEQANTDFYVLTEHIKDYLGLIGAIKDVFHERVKVFQNWQHAQMQLTKRRENKAKADLANRPEKIAQASTEIIEWEAKVERGQQEFDSISRVIKKEIERWEEVRLSELRATLLRYLEEHMKHQAQAIRYWDAFLPEPRAIK
;
A
#
# COMPACT_ATOMS: atom_id res chain seq x y z
N MET A 1 18.41 -45.86 -11.84
CA MET A 1 19.04 -44.51 -11.77
C MET A 1 18.46 -43.43 -12.70
N PRO A 2 17.84 -43.69 -13.88
CA PRO A 2 17.36 -42.60 -14.77
C PRO A 2 16.15 -41.80 -14.25
N VAL A 3 15.19 -42.48 -13.62
CA VAL A 3 13.92 -41.89 -13.15
C VAL A 3 14.13 -40.87 -12.01
N LEU A 4 15.08 -41.15 -11.10
CA LEU A 4 15.43 -40.25 -9.99
C LEU A 4 16.13 -38.98 -10.47
N ARG A 5 16.90 -39.04 -11.56
CA ARG A 5 17.50 -37.84 -12.19
C ARG A 5 16.44 -36.97 -12.87
N TYR A 6 15.45 -37.57 -13.52
CA TYR A 6 14.35 -36.82 -14.16
C TYR A 6 13.47 -36.13 -13.11
N ILE A 7 13.11 -36.83 -12.02
CA ILE A 7 12.34 -36.25 -10.90
C ILE A 7 13.14 -35.14 -10.21
N SER A 8 14.45 -35.31 -10.00
CA SER A 8 15.33 -34.26 -9.45
C SER A 8 15.47 -33.05 -10.38
N LEU A 9 15.52 -33.25 -11.69
CA LEU A 9 15.61 -32.16 -12.68
C LEU A 9 14.30 -31.39 -12.77
N VAL A 10 13.16 -32.09 -12.76
CA VAL A 10 11.81 -31.50 -12.76
C VAL A 10 11.54 -30.76 -11.45
N ALA A 11 11.88 -31.36 -10.30
CA ALA A 11 11.77 -30.69 -9.00
C ALA A 11 12.67 -29.45 -8.90
N SER A 12 13.88 -29.48 -9.48
CA SER A 12 14.79 -28.34 -9.61
C SER A 12 14.23 -27.24 -10.53
N TYR A 13 13.63 -27.62 -11.66
CA TYR A 13 12.99 -26.68 -12.58
C TYR A 13 11.75 -26.03 -11.97
N GLU A 14 10.93 -26.80 -11.28
CA GLU A 14 9.70 -26.37 -10.64
C GLU A 14 9.98 -25.48 -9.42
N THR A 15 11.02 -25.79 -8.63
CA THR A 15 11.52 -24.88 -7.57
C THR A 15 12.13 -23.60 -8.14
N ARG A 16 12.81 -23.64 -9.29
CA ARG A 16 13.36 -22.44 -9.96
C ARG A 16 12.27 -21.54 -10.54
N GLY A 17 11.23 -22.12 -11.16
CA GLY A 17 10.06 -21.39 -11.63
C GLY A 17 9.21 -20.79 -10.49
N LYS A 18 9.04 -21.55 -9.39
CA LYS A 18 8.43 -21.03 -8.16
C LYS A 18 9.24 -19.87 -7.58
N LYS A 19 10.57 -19.96 -7.54
CA LYS A 19 11.48 -18.92 -7.05
C LYS A 19 11.41 -17.63 -7.88
N LYS A 20 11.42 -17.75 -9.22
CA LYS A 20 11.33 -16.61 -10.15
C LYS A 20 10.05 -15.79 -9.95
N TRP A 21 8.90 -16.44 -9.78
CA TRP A 21 7.63 -15.73 -9.53
C TRP A 21 7.70 -14.87 -8.26
N PHE A 22 8.23 -15.41 -7.16
CA PHE A 22 8.33 -14.65 -5.91
C PHE A 22 9.32 -13.50 -6.02
N GLU A 23 10.47 -13.67 -6.67
CA GLU A 23 11.45 -12.61 -6.91
C GLU A 23 10.85 -11.45 -7.74
N GLU A 24 10.17 -11.79 -8.83
CA GLU A 24 9.49 -10.80 -9.69
C GLU A 24 8.37 -10.07 -8.93
N ARG A 25 7.59 -10.79 -8.12
CA ARG A 25 6.51 -10.18 -7.33
C ARG A 25 7.03 -9.32 -6.19
N CYS A 26 8.11 -9.72 -5.50
CA CYS A 26 8.79 -8.89 -4.52
C CYS A 26 9.21 -7.56 -5.14
N ALA A 27 9.94 -7.60 -6.26
CA ALA A 27 10.42 -6.39 -6.93
C ALA A 27 9.26 -5.48 -7.37
N ARG A 28 8.16 -6.06 -7.89
CA ARG A 28 6.96 -5.30 -8.27
C ARG A 28 6.29 -4.65 -7.07
N ILE A 29 6.17 -5.36 -5.94
CA ILE A 29 5.58 -4.82 -4.70
C ILE A 29 6.44 -3.68 -4.14
N GLU A 30 7.78 -3.82 -4.13
CA GLU A 30 8.69 -2.76 -3.68
C GLU A 30 8.60 -1.51 -4.57
N SER A 31 8.54 -1.69 -5.89
CA SER A 31 8.35 -0.60 -6.84
C SER A 31 7.01 0.13 -6.60
N LEU A 32 5.94 -0.64 -6.40
CA LEU A 32 4.62 -0.11 -6.10
C LEU A 32 4.60 0.66 -4.77
N GLU A 33 5.18 0.11 -3.72
CA GLU A 33 5.33 0.74 -2.40
C GLU A 33 6.04 2.10 -2.52
N SER A 34 7.15 2.14 -3.26
CA SER A 34 7.91 3.37 -3.50
C SER A 34 7.10 4.43 -4.27
N GLY A 35 6.34 4.01 -5.29
CA GLY A 35 5.42 4.90 -6.01
C GLY A 35 4.33 5.46 -5.09
N LEU A 36 3.68 4.61 -4.31
CA LEU A 36 2.59 4.99 -3.42
C LEU A 36 3.03 5.87 -2.26
N ARG A 37 4.22 5.66 -1.70
CA ARG A 37 4.75 6.56 -0.65
C ARG A 37 4.92 7.98 -1.17
N ARG A 38 5.46 8.13 -2.39
CA ARG A 38 5.58 9.44 -3.04
C ARG A 38 4.22 10.05 -3.32
N LEU A 39 3.27 9.26 -3.81
CA LEU A 39 1.90 9.71 -4.04
C LEU A 39 1.22 10.15 -2.72
N CYS A 40 1.35 9.36 -1.65
CA CYS A 40 0.82 9.67 -0.33
C CYS A 40 1.34 11.03 0.17
N GLY A 41 2.66 11.24 0.10
CA GLY A 41 3.25 12.52 0.49
C GLY A 41 2.74 13.70 -0.36
N ALA A 42 2.54 13.49 -1.67
CA ALA A 42 1.95 14.50 -2.53
C ALA A 42 0.48 14.82 -2.17
N CYS A 43 -0.31 13.79 -1.81
CA CYS A 43 -1.70 13.98 -1.37
C CYS A 43 -1.79 14.67 0.00
N GLU A 44 -0.88 14.35 0.93
CA GLU A 44 -0.77 15.04 2.22
C GLU A 44 -0.38 16.51 2.06
N ALA A 45 0.60 16.80 1.19
CA ALA A 45 0.97 18.15 0.84
C ALA A 45 -0.23 18.90 0.22
N LEU A 46 -0.93 18.30 -0.74
CA LEU A 46 -2.11 18.89 -1.37
C LEU A 46 -3.19 19.30 -0.35
N ALA A 47 -3.52 18.40 0.59
CA ALA A 47 -4.48 18.69 1.65
C ALA A 47 -4.00 19.80 2.59
N THR A 48 -2.69 19.88 2.84
CA THR A 48 -2.07 20.89 3.71
C THR A 48 -2.11 22.27 3.06
N GLU A 49 -1.59 22.37 1.82
CA GLU A 49 -1.63 23.59 1.01
C GLU A 49 -3.07 24.12 0.85
N ARG A 50 -4.05 23.22 0.73
CA ARG A 50 -5.45 23.64 0.60
C ARG A 50 -6.04 24.23 1.89
N ARG A 51 -5.62 23.74 3.06
CA ARG A 51 -5.95 24.37 4.35
C ARG A 51 -5.26 25.72 4.48
N GLU A 52 -4.03 25.85 4.01
CA GLU A 52 -3.34 27.15 3.99
C GLU A 52 -4.07 28.16 3.11
N LEU A 53 -4.51 27.75 1.91
CA LEU A 53 -5.35 28.60 1.05
C LEU A 53 -6.67 29.02 1.72
N ALA A 54 -7.29 28.15 2.53
CA ALA A 54 -8.46 28.50 3.31
C ALA A 54 -8.11 29.62 4.31
N THR A 55 -7.05 29.46 5.10
CA THR A 55 -6.57 30.51 6.02
C THR A 55 -6.28 31.84 5.31
N ARG A 56 -5.68 31.80 4.11
CA ARG A 56 -5.45 33.02 3.31
C ARG A 56 -6.75 33.67 2.84
N ALA A 57 -7.76 32.87 2.47
CA ALA A 57 -9.08 33.39 2.11
C ALA A 57 -9.76 34.07 3.31
N HIS A 58 -9.64 33.49 4.50
CA HIS A 58 -10.11 34.10 5.74
C HIS A 58 -9.45 35.45 6.02
N ASP A 59 -8.11 35.52 5.92
CA ASP A 59 -7.36 36.77 6.12
C ASP A 59 -7.77 37.85 5.10
N ALA A 60 -8.00 37.46 3.85
CA ALA A 60 -8.52 38.34 2.82
C ALA A 60 -9.91 38.86 3.18
N ALA A 61 -10.83 38.00 3.60
CA ALA A 61 -12.18 38.39 4.00
C ALA A 61 -12.14 39.49 5.09
N ARG A 62 -11.34 39.28 6.15
CA ARG A 62 -11.20 40.27 7.24
C ARG A 62 -10.61 41.59 6.78
N SER A 63 -9.59 41.54 5.92
CA SER A 63 -8.94 42.74 5.39
C SER A 63 -9.90 43.54 4.51
N ILE A 64 -10.71 42.85 3.71
CA ILE A 64 -11.73 43.45 2.85
C ILE A 64 -12.87 44.05 3.68
N ALA A 65 -13.32 43.37 4.74
CA ALA A 65 -14.33 43.90 5.66
C ALA A 65 -13.85 45.18 6.37
N ALA A 66 -12.58 45.21 6.82
CA ALA A 66 -12.00 46.40 7.42
C ALA A 66 -11.95 47.57 6.42
N ALA A 67 -11.59 47.30 5.15
CA ALA A 67 -11.63 48.31 4.08
C ALA A 67 -13.06 48.79 3.81
N ALA A 68 -14.05 47.89 3.76
CA ALA A 68 -15.46 48.23 3.59
C ALA A 68 -15.96 49.18 4.68
N ALA A 69 -15.58 48.94 5.94
CA ALA A 69 -15.98 49.76 7.07
C ALA A 69 -15.32 51.15 7.09
N ALA A 70 -14.13 51.29 6.49
CA ALA A 70 -13.39 52.54 6.39
C ALA A 70 -13.79 53.39 5.18
N ASP A 71 -14.45 52.80 4.17
CA ASP A 71 -14.79 53.48 2.92
C ASP A 71 -16.07 54.35 3.06
N PRO A 72 -15.98 55.68 2.84
CA PRO A 72 -17.14 56.56 2.93
C PRO A 72 -18.10 56.45 1.74
N HIS A 73 -17.67 55.86 0.62
CA HIS A 73 -18.50 55.69 -0.58
C HIS A 73 -19.41 54.46 -0.43
N ALA A 74 -20.66 54.67 -0.06
CA ALA A 74 -21.61 53.60 0.28
C ALA A 74 -21.75 52.47 -0.77
N PRO A 75 -21.81 52.74 -2.09
CA PRO A 75 -21.82 51.66 -3.09
C PRO A 75 -20.56 50.79 -3.09
N LEU A 76 -19.39 51.40 -2.91
CA LEU A 76 -18.11 50.68 -2.86
C LEU A 76 -17.96 49.91 -1.55
N SER A 77 -18.30 50.53 -0.42
CA SER A 77 -18.36 49.88 0.90
C SER A 77 -19.24 48.62 0.85
N ARG A 78 -20.44 48.70 0.26
CA ARG A 78 -21.33 47.53 0.10
C ARG A 78 -20.73 46.44 -0.78
N ALA A 79 -20.14 46.79 -1.91
CA ALA A 79 -19.50 45.81 -2.80
C ALA A 79 -18.32 45.11 -2.10
N LEU A 80 -17.55 45.83 -1.28
CA LEU A 80 -16.48 45.25 -0.46
C LEU A 80 -17.04 44.32 0.62
N SER A 81 -18.13 44.68 1.30
CA SER A 81 -18.78 43.77 2.26
C SER A 81 -19.22 42.46 1.60
N HIS A 82 -19.85 42.52 0.42
CA HIS A 82 -20.24 41.31 -0.30
C HIS A 82 -19.04 40.49 -0.80
N LEU A 83 -17.92 41.16 -1.14
CA LEU A 83 -16.67 40.48 -1.49
C LEU A 83 -16.05 39.77 -0.27
N SER A 84 -16.15 40.38 0.92
CA SER A 84 -15.74 39.74 2.18
C SER A 84 -16.55 38.47 2.42
N ASP A 85 -17.89 38.53 2.34
CA ASP A 85 -18.78 37.37 2.48
C ASP A 85 -18.48 36.27 1.45
N LEU A 86 -18.12 36.66 0.22
CA LEU A 86 -17.66 35.71 -0.82
C LEU A 86 -16.39 34.98 -0.38
N HIS A 87 -15.40 35.70 0.15
CA HIS A 87 -14.16 35.09 0.62
C HIS A 87 -14.36 34.15 1.81
N GLU A 88 -15.31 34.43 2.73
CA GLU A 88 -15.70 33.49 3.79
C GLU A 88 -16.33 32.21 3.23
N LYS A 89 -17.21 32.32 2.21
CA LYS A 89 -17.78 31.15 1.53
C LYS A 89 -16.71 30.31 0.81
N ILE A 90 -15.73 30.97 0.19
CA ILE A 90 -14.60 30.30 -0.47
C ILE A 90 -13.69 29.63 0.57
N GLU A 91 -13.43 30.27 1.71
CA GLU A 91 -12.69 29.68 2.83
C GLU A 91 -13.33 28.36 3.27
N HIS A 92 -14.64 28.37 3.55
CA HIS A 92 -15.37 27.17 3.96
C HIS A 92 -15.24 26.05 2.90
N LEU A 93 -15.46 26.40 1.63
CA LEU A 93 -15.36 25.44 0.53
C LEU A 93 -13.94 24.86 0.37
N ARG A 94 -12.89 25.65 0.61
CA ARG A 94 -11.50 25.17 0.61
C ARG A 94 -11.23 24.18 1.73
N ASN A 95 -11.80 24.42 2.92
CA ASN A 95 -11.73 23.48 4.03
C ASN A 95 -12.42 22.15 3.69
N GLU A 96 -13.61 22.16 3.08
CA GLU A 96 -14.29 20.95 2.61
C GLU A 96 -13.47 20.20 1.56
N GLN A 97 -12.89 20.93 0.60
CA GLN A 97 -12.00 20.35 -0.40
C GLN A 97 -10.76 19.71 0.24
N ALA A 98 -10.17 20.32 1.27
CA ALA A 98 -8.99 19.77 1.96
C ALA A 98 -9.33 18.50 2.75
N ASN A 99 -10.53 18.47 3.35
CA ASN A 99 -11.04 17.28 4.00
C ASN A 99 -11.27 16.15 2.98
N THR A 100 -11.77 16.48 1.79
CA THR A 100 -11.95 15.51 0.71
C THR A 100 -10.62 14.92 0.24
N ASP A 101 -9.59 15.76 0.02
CA ASP A 101 -8.25 15.26 -0.31
C ASP A 101 -7.74 14.28 0.74
N PHE A 102 -7.91 14.64 2.01
CA PHE A 102 -7.37 13.85 3.10
C PHE A 102 -8.14 12.55 3.30
N TYR A 103 -9.44 12.63 3.59
CA TYR A 103 -10.23 11.47 4.00
C TYR A 103 -10.61 10.54 2.84
N VAL A 104 -10.74 11.07 1.61
CA VAL A 104 -11.11 10.23 0.46
C VAL A 104 -9.87 9.69 -0.24
N LEU A 105 -8.88 10.54 -0.51
CA LEU A 105 -7.74 10.17 -1.33
C LEU A 105 -6.54 9.72 -0.48
N THR A 106 -6.07 10.55 0.44
CA THR A 106 -4.86 10.25 1.24
C THR A 106 -5.03 9.02 2.12
N GLU A 107 -6.13 8.93 2.89
CA GLU A 107 -6.36 7.79 3.77
C GLU A 107 -6.50 6.47 2.99
N HIS A 108 -7.15 6.47 1.83
CA HIS A 108 -7.21 5.27 0.98
C HIS A 108 -5.81 4.83 0.49
N ILE A 109 -4.92 5.77 0.16
CA ILE A 109 -3.54 5.45 -0.22
C ILE A 109 -2.78 4.87 0.98
N LYS A 110 -3.01 5.36 2.20
CA LYS A 110 -2.40 4.83 3.43
C LYS A 110 -2.89 3.41 3.74
N ASP A 111 -4.18 3.14 3.65
CA ASP A 111 -4.73 1.80 3.80
C ASP A 111 -4.09 0.83 2.81
N TYR A 112 -3.86 1.31 1.59
CA TYR A 112 -3.22 0.55 0.54
C TYR A 112 -1.76 0.22 0.85
N LEU A 113 -1.01 1.19 1.39
CA LEU A 113 0.35 1.01 1.89
C LEU A 113 0.39 0.01 3.06
N GLY A 114 -0.60 0.04 3.96
CA GLY A 114 -0.75 -0.92 5.03
C GLY A 114 -0.90 -2.36 4.51
N LEU A 115 -1.74 -2.54 3.49
CA LEU A 115 -1.93 -3.84 2.83
C LEU A 115 -0.68 -4.34 2.10
N ILE A 116 0.11 -3.43 1.53
CA ILE A 116 1.44 -3.78 0.99
C ILE A 116 2.40 -4.22 2.11
N GLY A 117 2.36 -3.57 3.27
CA GLY A 117 3.10 -3.99 4.45
C GLY A 117 2.78 -5.44 4.84
N ALA A 118 1.49 -5.77 4.95
CA ALA A 118 1.04 -7.13 5.26
C ALA A 118 1.51 -8.17 4.22
N ILE A 119 1.52 -7.83 2.93
CA ILE A 119 2.05 -8.71 1.88
C ILE A 119 3.54 -9.02 2.11
N LYS A 120 4.33 -8.00 2.45
CA LYS A 120 5.77 -8.16 2.72
C LYS A 120 6.01 -9.03 3.95
N ASP A 121 5.22 -8.88 5.00
CA ASP A 121 5.30 -9.72 6.20
C ASP A 121 5.03 -11.19 5.85
N VAL A 122 4.03 -11.46 5.02
CA VAL A 122 3.71 -12.81 4.55
C VAL A 122 4.82 -13.39 3.66
N PHE A 123 5.45 -12.58 2.81
CA PHE A 123 6.64 -13.01 2.05
C PHE A 123 7.81 -13.35 2.97
N HIS A 124 8.02 -12.57 4.04
CA HIS A 124 9.04 -12.85 5.04
C HIS A 124 8.76 -14.14 5.80
N GLU A 125 7.50 -14.41 6.15
CA GLU A 125 7.11 -15.66 6.81
C GLU A 125 7.38 -16.88 5.91
N ARG A 126 7.12 -16.77 4.60
CA ARG A 126 7.50 -17.80 3.64
C ARG A 126 9.00 -18.08 3.64
N VAL A 127 9.85 -17.05 3.79
CA VAL A 127 11.31 -17.22 3.90
C VAL A 127 11.67 -17.99 5.17
N LYS A 128 11.02 -17.72 6.31
CA LYS A 128 11.26 -18.48 7.55
C LYS A 128 10.88 -19.95 7.41
N VAL A 129 9.71 -20.24 6.85
CA VAL A 129 9.27 -21.62 6.57
C VAL A 129 10.28 -22.35 5.67
N PHE A 130 10.78 -21.67 4.63
CA PHE A 130 11.83 -22.22 3.77
C PHE A 130 13.13 -22.51 4.54
N GLN A 131 13.59 -21.59 5.38
CA GLN A 131 14.79 -21.77 6.20
C GLN A 131 14.65 -22.95 7.16
N ASN A 132 13.49 -23.11 7.79
CA ASN A 132 13.18 -24.25 8.65
C ASN A 132 13.25 -25.58 7.89
N TRP A 133 12.67 -25.63 6.69
CA TRP A 133 12.75 -26.81 5.82
C TRP A 133 14.19 -27.13 5.41
N GLN A 134 14.97 -26.12 4.99
CA GLN A 134 16.38 -26.31 4.64
C GLN A 134 17.23 -26.77 5.82
N HIS A 135 16.95 -26.25 7.03
CA HIS A 135 17.62 -26.72 8.25
C HIS A 135 17.33 -28.19 8.51
N ALA A 136 16.07 -28.63 8.40
CA ALA A 136 15.70 -30.04 8.55
C ALA A 136 16.41 -30.92 7.51
N GLN A 137 16.52 -30.45 6.26
CA GLN A 137 17.22 -31.16 5.19
C GLN A 137 18.71 -31.33 5.50
N MET A 138 19.36 -30.28 6.01
CA MET A 138 20.76 -30.32 6.43
C MET A 138 20.99 -31.30 7.59
N GLN A 139 20.10 -31.30 8.59
CA GLN A 139 20.18 -32.25 9.71
C GLN A 139 20.02 -33.69 9.23
N LEU A 140 19.07 -33.97 8.33
CA LEU A 140 18.89 -35.28 7.73
C LEU A 140 20.16 -35.76 7.02
N THR A 141 20.78 -34.91 6.19
CA THR A 141 22.03 -35.23 5.51
C THR A 141 23.14 -35.60 6.51
N LYS A 142 23.27 -34.82 7.60
CA LYS A 142 24.23 -35.10 8.67
C LYS A 142 23.98 -36.46 9.34
N ARG A 143 22.72 -36.86 9.55
CA ARG A 143 22.40 -38.18 10.13
C ARG A 143 22.75 -39.33 9.17
N ARG A 144 22.50 -39.16 7.88
CA ARG A 144 22.92 -40.12 6.84
C ARG A 144 24.44 -40.28 6.77
N GLU A 145 25.20 -39.18 6.84
CA GLU A 145 26.66 -39.22 6.90
C GLU A 145 27.18 -39.90 8.17
N ASN A 146 26.56 -39.63 9.32
CA ASN A 146 26.92 -40.27 10.58
C ASN A 146 26.69 -41.79 10.53
N LYS A 147 25.57 -42.22 9.94
CA LYS A 147 25.29 -43.65 9.70
C LYS A 147 26.36 -44.28 8.83
N ALA A 148 26.67 -43.68 7.67
CA ALA A 148 27.70 -44.19 6.76
C ALA A 148 29.09 -44.30 7.44
N LYS A 149 29.47 -43.33 8.28
CA LYS A 149 30.71 -43.38 9.08
C LYS A 149 30.67 -44.50 10.13
N ALA A 150 29.52 -44.73 10.77
CA ALA A 150 29.35 -45.79 11.76
C ALA A 150 29.37 -47.19 11.12
N ASP A 151 28.81 -47.34 9.92
CA ASP A 151 28.87 -48.54 9.09
C ASP A 151 30.33 -48.89 8.76
N LEU A 152 31.10 -47.93 8.25
CA LEU A 152 32.54 -48.12 7.96
C LEU A 152 33.37 -48.48 9.20
N ALA A 153 32.94 -48.03 10.39
CA ALA A 153 33.62 -48.30 11.65
C ALA A 153 33.08 -49.53 12.40
N ASN A 154 32.14 -50.29 11.82
CA ASN A 154 31.48 -51.46 12.41
C ASN A 154 30.93 -51.21 13.84
N ARG A 155 30.21 -50.08 14.03
CA ARG A 155 29.63 -49.70 15.34
C ARG A 155 28.11 -49.89 15.37
N PRO A 156 27.59 -51.10 15.66
CA PRO A 156 26.17 -51.45 15.49
C PRO A 156 25.21 -50.55 16.29
N GLU A 157 25.56 -50.19 17.52
CA GLU A 157 24.74 -49.30 18.36
C GLU A 157 24.56 -47.91 17.72
N LYS A 158 25.64 -47.34 17.16
CA LYS A 158 25.59 -46.03 16.47
C LYS A 158 24.82 -46.09 15.15
N ILE A 159 24.87 -47.23 14.46
CA ILE A 159 24.10 -47.48 13.23
C ILE A 159 22.59 -47.51 13.55
N ALA A 160 22.21 -48.22 14.62
CA ALA A 160 20.82 -48.28 15.08
C ALA A 160 20.31 -46.89 15.48
N GLN A 161 21.07 -46.16 16.30
CA GLN A 161 20.72 -44.78 16.70
C GLN A 161 20.54 -43.86 15.48
N ALA A 162 21.52 -43.83 14.57
CA ALA A 162 21.45 -42.97 13.39
C ALA A 162 20.29 -43.36 12.46
N SER A 163 19.91 -44.64 12.40
CA SER A 163 18.77 -45.10 11.61
C SER A 163 17.43 -44.57 12.15
N THR A 164 17.25 -44.58 13.48
CA THR A 164 16.06 -43.98 14.11
C THR A 164 16.01 -42.48 13.89
N GLU A 165 17.13 -41.78 14.10
CA GLU A 165 17.20 -40.32 13.86
C GLU A 165 16.91 -39.96 12.40
N ILE A 166 17.35 -40.78 11.43
CA ILE A 166 17.04 -40.58 10.01
C ILE A 166 15.53 -40.59 9.77
N ILE A 167 14.79 -41.59 10.30
CA ILE A 167 13.34 -41.69 10.13
C ILE A 167 12.64 -40.44 10.68
N GLU A 168 13.04 -39.96 11.86
CA GLU A 168 12.47 -38.75 12.47
C GLU A 168 12.73 -37.50 11.63
N TRP A 169 13.97 -37.34 11.14
CA TRP A 169 14.34 -36.17 10.32
C TRP A 169 13.75 -36.23 8.92
N GLU A 170 13.55 -37.41 8.34
CA GLU A 170 12.79 -37.60 7.09
C GLU A 170 11.35 -37.11 7.25
N ALA A 171 10.69 -37.48 8.35
CA ALA A 171 9.34 -36.99 8.65
C ALA A 171 9.30 -35.46 8.86
N LYS A 172 10.35 -34.86 9.47
CA LYS A 172 10.45 -33.40 9.62
C LYS A 172 10.67 -32.69 8.28
N VAL A 173 11.51 -33.24 7.40
CA VAL A 173 11.74 -32.71 6.05
C VAL A 173 10.45 -32.72 5.24
N GLU A 174 9.72 -33.83 5.28
CA GLU A 174 8.44 -33.98 4.56
C GLU A 174 7.42 -32.93 5.04
N ARG A 175 7.24 -32.77 6.36
CA ARG A 175 6.36 -31.73 6.91
C ARG A 175 6.79 -30.31 6.51
N GLY A 176 8.07 -30.01 6.59
CA GLY A 176 8.60 -28.70 6.20
C GLY A 176 8.39 -28.39 4.72
N GLN A 177 8.52 -29.40 3.84
CA GLN A 177 8.22 -29.27 2.42
C GLN A 177 6.73 -29.00 2.18
N GLN A 178 5.85 -29.76 2.82
CA GLN A 178 4.40 -29.59 2.71
C GLN A 178 3.95 -28.19 3.18
N GLU A 179 4.50 -27.71 4.31
CA GLU A 179 4.24 -26.38 4.83
C GLU A 179 4.72 -25.30 3.84
N PHE A 180 5.94 -25.43 3.32
CA PHE A 180 6.49 -24.49 2.34
C PHE A 180 5.68 -24.45 1.03
N ASP A 181 5.25 -25.59 0.53
CA ASP A 181 4.42 -25.66 -0.68
C ASP A 181 3.02 -25.09 -0.41
N SER A 182 2.45 -25.34 0.77
CA SER A 182 1.15 -24.81 1.18
C SER A 182 1.17 -23.29 1.27
N ILE A 183 2.09 -22.70 2.05
CA ILE A 183 2.21 -21.25 2.19
C ILE A 183 2.51 -20.59 0.84
N SER A 184 3.39 -21.19 0.03
CA SER A 184 3.68 -20.68 -1.32
C SER A 184 2.44 -20.64 -2.22
N ARG A 185 1.59 -21.66 -2.15
CA ARG A 185 0.37 -21.75 -2.96
C ARG A 185 -0.68 -20.74 -2.52
N VAL A 186 -0.90 -20.63 -1.21
CA VAL A 186 -1.85 -19.66 -0.63
C VAL A 186 -1.43 -18.24 -0.99
N ILE A 187 -0.15 -17.90 -0.81
CA ILE A 187 0.35 -16.57 -1.14
C ILE A 187 0.12 -16.22 -2.60
N LYS A 188 0.42 -17.13 -3.53
CA LYS A 188 0.20 -16.89 -4.97
C LYS A 188 -1.26 -16.55 -5.26
N LYS A 189 -2.18 -17.38 -4.75
CA LYS A 189 -3.62 -17.19 -4.95
C LYS A 189 -4.10 -15.86 -4.36
N GLU A 190 -3.69 -15.52 -3.14
CA GLU A 190 -4.13 -14.28 -2.50
C GLU A 190 -3.54 -13.04 -3.16
N ILE A 191 -2.30 -13.09 -3.67
CA ILE A 191 -1.72 -11.98 -4.44
C ILE A 191 -2.45 -11.76 -5.77
N GLU A 192 -2.78 -12.83 -6.49
CA GLU A 192 -3.55 -12.72 -7.73
C GLU A 192 -4.94 -12.11 -7.48
N ARG A 193 -5.65 -12.62 -6.47
CA ARG A 193 -6.94 -12.05 -6.03
C ARG A 193 -6.81 -10.59 -5.61
N TRP A 194 -5.78 -10.27 -4.83
CA TRP A 194 -5.52 -8.91 -4.37
C TRP A 194 -5.33 -7.98 -5.57
N GLU A 195 -4.52 -8.35 -6.57
CA GLU A 195 -4.30 -7.51 -7.77
C GLU A 195 -5.60 -7.21 -8.54
N GLU A 196 -6.54 -8.16 -8.63
CA GLU A 196 -7.82 -7.99 -9.31
C GLU A 196 -8.76 -7.01 -8.57
N VAL A 197 -8.97 -7.24 -7.28
CA VAL A 197 -9.90 -6.44 -6.44
C VAL A 197 -9.44 -4.99 -6.35
N ARG A 198 -8.14 -4.85 -6.10
CA ARG A 198 -7.43 -3.60 -5.84
C ARG A 198 -7.54 -2.57 -6.97
N LEU A 199 -7.45 -3.02 -8.21
CA LEU A 199 -7.60 -2.15 -9.37
C LEU A 199 -9.01 -1.54 -9.44
N SER A 200 -10.03 -2.32 -9.08
CA SER A 200 -11.41 -1.85 -9.01
C SER A 200 -11.61 -0.84 -7.89
N GLU A 201 -11.09 -1.12 -6.69
CA GLU A 201 -11.20 -0.23 -5.53
C GLU A 201 -10.51 1.12 -5.75
N LEU A 202 -9.32 1.12 -6.37
CA LEU A 202 -8.61 2.36 -6.69
C LEU A 202 -9.40 3.20 -7.68
N ARG A 203 -9.95 2.58 -8.73
CA ARG A 203 -10.80 3.28 -9.72
C ARG A 203 -12.03 3.90 -9.06
N ALA A 204 -12.73 3.15 -8.23
CA ALA A 204 -13.91 3.64 -7.53
C ALA A 204 -13.58 4.82 -6.60
N THR A 205 -12.43 4.76 -5.92
CA THR A 205 -11.96 5.84 -5.04
C THR A 205 -11.61 7.10 -5.82
N LEU A 206 -10.88 6.95 -6.92
CA LEU A 206 -10.52 8.08 -7.79
C LEU A 206 -11.76 8.72 -8.42
N LEU A 207 -12.73 7.91 -8.86
CA LEU A 207 -13.99 8.42 -9.40
C LEU A 207 -14.72 9.26 -8.34
N ARG A 208 -14.90 8.71 -7.14
CA ARG A 208 -15.54 9.40 -6.01
C ARG A 208 -14.83 10.71 -5.67
N TYR A 209 -13.50 10.67 -5.60
CA TYR A 209 -12.69 11.87 -5.34
C TYR A 209 -12.89 12.94 -6.42
N LEU A 210 -12.86 12.56 -7.70
CA LEU A 210 -13.04 13.49 -8.81
C LEU A 210 -14.44 14.07 -8.85
N GLU A 211 -15.47 13.27 -8.57
CA GLU A 211 -16.86 13.73 -8.46
C GLU A 211 -17.02 14.77 -7.36
N GLU A 212 -16.50 14.50 -6.16
CA GLU A 212 -16.51 15.48 -5.07
C GLU A 212 -15.70 16.72 -5.43
N HIS A 213 -14.51 16.56 -6.03
CA HIS A 213 -13.71 17.71 -6.46
C HIS A 213 -14.45 18.59 -7.47
N MET A 214 -15.13 17.99 -8.46
CA MET A 214 -15.95 18.71 -9.43
C MET A 214 -17.11 19.46 -8.78
N LYS A 215 -17.79 18.86 -7.79
CA LYS A 215 -18.85 19.55 -7.03
C LYS A 215 -18.33 20.80 -6.34
N HIS A 216 -17.17 20.71 -5.68
CA HIS A 216 -16.57 21.87 -5.06
C HIS A 216 -16.21 22.95 -6.09
N GLN A 217 -15.62 22.59 -7.24
CA GLN A 217 -15.30 23.57 -8.29
C GLN A 217 -16.56 24.24 -8.86
N ALA A 218 -17.62 23.48 -9.10
CA ALA A 218 -18.90 24.02 -9.55
C ALA A 218 -19.50 24.99 -8.52
N GLN A 219 -19.38 24.68 -7.23
CA GLN A 219 -19.86 25.56 -6.15
C GLN A 219 -19.04 26.86 -6.07
N ALA A 220 -17.71 26.79 -6.27
CA ALA A 220 -16.86 27.97 -6.33
C ALA A 220 -17.29 28.91 -7.47
N ILE A 221 -17.55 28.36 -8.66
CA ILE A 221 -18.04 29.14 -9.81
C ILE A 221 -19.36 29.83 -9.46
N ARG A 222 -20.31 29.11 -8.85
CA ARG A 222 -21.60 29.70 -8.44
C ARG A 222 -21.45 30.86 -7.47
N TYR A 223 -20.51 30.77 -6.52
CA TYR A 223 -20.23 31.85 -5.58
C TYR A 223 -19.67 33.09 -6.31
N TRP A 224 -18.76 32.90 -7.26
CA TRP A 224 -18.23 34.00 -8.08
C TRP A 224 -19.29 34.62 -8.99
N ASP A 225 -20.09 33.81 -9.68
CA ASP A 225 -21.16 34.29 -10.56
C ASP A 225 -22.20 35.12 -9.82
N ALA A 226 -22.53 34.73 -8.59
CA ALA A 226 -23.46 35.48 -7.73
C ALA A 226 -22.90 36.85 -7.32
N PHE A 227 -21.57 37.01 -7.22
CA PHE A 227 -20.91 38.26 -6.85
C PHE A 227 -20.68 39.22 -8.03
N LEU A 228 -20.50 38.72 -9.25
CA LEU A 228 -20.20 39.53 -10.45
C LEU A 228 -21.10 40.77 -10.69
N PRO A 229 -22.40 40.77 -10.33
CA PRO A 229 -23.23 41.97 -10.47
C PRO A 229 -22.82 43.14 -9.55
N GLU A 230 -22.20 42.87 -8.38
CA GLU A 230 -21.92 43.89 -7.36
C GLU A 230 -20.98 45.01 -7.85
N PRO A 231 -19.80 44.71 -8.43
CA PRO A 231 -18.91 45.76 -8.91
C PRO A 231 -19.51 46.57 -10.07
N ARG A 232 -20.43 45.98 -10.84
CA ARG A 232 -21.09 46.63 -11.98
C ARG A 232 -22.15 47.65 -11.55
N ALA A 233 -22.60 47.57 -10.30
CA ALA A 233 -23.60 48.47 -9.74
C ALA A 233 -22.99 49.75 -9.14
N ILE A 234 -21.66 49.82 -9.01
CA ILE A 234 -20.94 51.00 -8.53
C ILE A 234 -20.97 52.07 -9.64
N LYS A 235 -21.50 53.25 -9.33
CA LYS A 235 -21.58 54.42 -10.23
C LYS A 235 -20.58 55.49 -9.83
#